data_AF-A0A3C1D1S0-F1
#
_entry.id   AF-A0A3C1D1S0-F1
#
_cell.length_a   1.000
_cell.length_b   1.000
_cell.length_c   1.000
_cell.angle_alpha   90.00
_cell.angle_beta   90.00
_cell.angle_gamma   90.00
#
_symmetry.space_group_name_H-M   'P 1'
#
loop_
_entity.id
_entity.type
_entity.pdbx_description
1 polymer ?
#
loop_
_entity_poly.entity_id
_entity_poly.type
_entity_poly.pdbx_seq_one_letter_code
_entity_poly.pdbx_strand_id
1 'polypeptide(L)'
;VMEFLIGSSARFFADEGARMLSLSGAPLTHDYPPDAGMIADITERLADMLEPVYGFRSLHRFKEKFHPRYESLYLLYRDEADLARIGLALTRAFLPDASLRQLAGSSRELLRSGRS
;
A
#
# COMPACT_ATOMS: atom_id res chain seq x y z
N VAL A 1 3.97 -2.21 23.49
CA VAL A 1 3.02 -1.09 23.72
C VAL A 1 1.92 -1.06 22.66
N MET A 2 2.22 -0.91 21.37
CA MET A 2 1.19 -0.86 20.32
C MET A 2 0.27 -2.09 20.26
N GLU A 3 0.80 -3.30 20.43
CA GLU A 3 0.00 -4.53 20.46
C GLU A 3 -1.07 -4.52 21.56
N PHE A 4 -0.68 -4.06 22.74
CA PHE A 4 -1.59 -3.90 23.86
C PHE A 4 -2.69 -2.90 23.54
N LEU A 5 -2.35 -1.73 22.98
CA LEU A 5 -3.34 -0.71 22.63
C LEU A 5 -4.36 -1.23 21.60
N ILE A 6 -3.89 -1.93 20.56
CA ILE A 6 -4.78 -2.50 19.54
C ILE A 6 -5.64 -3.61 20.13
N GLY A 7 -5.07 -4.50 20.96
CA GLY A 7 -5.82 -5.55 21.65
C GLY A 7 -6.87 -4.99 22.61
N SER A 8 -6.54 -3.97 23.40
CA SER A 8 -7.47 -3.29 24.29
C SER A 8 -8.58 -2.58 23.50
N SER A 9 -8.26 -1.96 22.37
CA SER A 9 -9.26 -1.34 21.49
C SER A 9 -10.19 -2.39 20.89
N ALA A 10 -9.65 -3.50 20.39
CA ALA A 10 -10.46 -4.60 19.87
C ALA A 10 -11.41 -5.17 20.93
N ARG A 11 -10.95 -5.30 22.18
CA ARG A 11 -11.80 -5.73 23.30
C ARG A 11 -12.91 -4.72 23.58
N PHE A 12 -12.56 -3.45 23.69
CA PHE A 12 -13.50 -2.37 23.93
C PHE A 12 -14.61 -2.33 22.86
N PHE A 13 -14.25 -2.38 21.58
CA PHE A 13 -15.23 -2.39 20.49
C PHE A 13 -16.09 -3.66 20.48
N ALA A 14 -15.53 -4.81 20.86
CA ALA A 14 -16.30 -6.05 20.99
C ALA A 14 -17.35 -5.95 22.11
N ASP A 15 -17.01 -5.31 23.24
CA ASP A 15 -17.94 -5.07 24.34
C ASP A 15 -19.06 -4.06 23.93
N GLU A 16 -18.80 -3.18 22.95
CA GLU A 16 -19.82 -2.32 22.30
C GLU A 16 -20.63 -3.05 21.19
N GLY A 17 -20.36 -4.32 20.92
CA GLY A 17 -21.09 -5.13 19.94
C GLY A 17 -20.52 -5.10 18.52
N ALA A 18 -19.33 -4.52 18.31
CA ALA A 18 -18.67 -4.55 17.00
C ALA A 18 -18.37 -6.00 16.56
N ARG A 19 -18.66 -6.31 15.30
CA ARG A 19 -18.43 -7.64 14.71
C ARG A 19 -17.12 -7.73 13.92
N MET A 20 -16.54 -6.59 13.58
CA MET A 20 -15.30 -6.49 12.82
C MET A 20 -14.51 -5.27 13.26
N LEU A 21 -13.18 -5.39 13.21
CA LEU A 21 -12.24 -4.28 13.35
C LEU A 21 -11.31 -4.32 12.12
N SER A 22 -11.29 -3.24 11.36
CA SER A 22 -10.34 -3.10 10.25
C SER A 22 -8.97 -2.70 10.79
N LEU A 23 -7.94 -3.48 10.44
CA LEU A 23 -6.54 -3.10 10.68
C LEU A 23 -6.00 -2.17 9.58
N SER A 24 -6.89 -1.54 8.81
CA SER A 24 -6.62 -0.77 7.59
C SER A 24 -6.03 -1.60 6.46
N GLY A 25 -6.17 -1.09 5.23
CA GLY A 25 -5.47 -1.63 4.07
C GLY A 25 -3.96 -1.55 4.28
N ALA A 26 -3.25 -2.60 3.90
CA ALA A 26 -1.87 -2.43 3.49
C ALA A 26 -1.92 -2.23 1.97
N PRO A 27 -1.38 -1.14 1.43
CA PRO A 27 -1.16 -1.09 0.00
C PRO A 27 -0.40 -2.36 -0.41
N LEU A 28 -0.85 -3.01 -1.49
CA LEU A 28 0.05 -3.73 -2.39
C LEU A 28 0.41 -5.16 -1.93
N THR A 29 -0.58 -5.90 -1.42
CA THR A 29 -0.46 -7.37 -1.31
C THR A 29 -0.69 -7.99 -2.70
N HIS A 30 0.24 -8.85 -3.12
CA HIS A 30 0.57 -9.18 -4.51
C HIS A 30 -0.44 -10.08 -5.26
N ASP A 31 -1.70 -10.12 -4.86
CA ASP A 31 -2.74 -10.85 -5.59
C ASP A 31 -3.40 -9.93 -6.62
N TYR A 32 -2.66 -9.61 -7.68
CA TYR A 32 -3.25 -9.01 -8.87
C TYR A 32 -3.82 -10.10 -9.77
N PRO A 33 -4.99 -9.89 -10.39
CA PRO A 33 -5.48 -10.80 -11.42
C PRO A 33 -4.51 -10.80 -12.62
N PRO A 34 -4.46 -11.90 -13.40
CA PRO A 34 -3.46 -12.08 -14.47
C PRO A 34 -3.48 -11.00 -15.57
N ASP A 35 -4.57 -10.25 -15.68
CA ASP A 35 -4.84 -9.21 -16.67
C ASP A 35 -4.58 -7.78 -16.15
N ALA A 36 -4.07 -7.63 -14.92
CA ALA A 36 -3.87 -6.31 -14.31
C ALA A 36 -2.83 -5.43 -15.03
N GLY A 37 -1.90 -6.03 -15.80
CA GLY A 37 -0.96 -5.33 -16.68
C GLY A 37 -0.35 -4.05 -16.08
N MET A 38 -0.63 -2.91 -16.71
CA MET A 38 -0.12 -1.58 -16.31
C MET A 38 -0.50 -1.17 -14.87
N ILE A 39 -1.64 -1.64 -14.36
CA ILE A 39 -2.03 -1.37 -12.97
C ILE A 39 -1.10 -2.10 -12.02
N ALA A 40 -0.79 -3.37 -12.27
CA ALA A 40 0.13 -4.11 -11.42
C ALA A 40 1.49 -3.39 -11.35
N ASP A 41 2.02 -2.94 -12.49
CA ASP A 41 3.30 -2.22 -12.57
C ASP A 41 3.32 -0.90 -11.78
N ILE A 42 2.28 -0.06 -11.92
CA ILE A 42 2.18 1.21 -11.18
C ILE A 42 2.10 0.95 -9.67
N THR A 43 1.35 -0.08 -9.30
CA THR A 43 0.98 -0.40 -7.92
C THR A 43 2.21 -1.03 -7.23
N GLU A 44 2.95 -1.93 -7.89
CA GLU A 44 4.26 -2.43 -7.46
C GLU A 44 5.28 -1.30 -7.29
N ARG A 45 5.37 -0.38 -8.26
CA ARG A 45 6.32 0.75 -8.18
C ARG A 45 6.02 1.70 -7.03
N LEU A 46 4.72 1.93 -6.73
CA LEU A 46 4.33 2.66 -5.54
C LEU A 46 4.73 1.91 -4.26
N ALA A 47 4.71 0.57 -4.27
CA ALA A 47 5.06 -0.25 -3.10
C ALA A 47 6.53 -0.08 -2.76
N ASP A 48 7.39 -0.21 -3.76
CA ASP A 48 8.83 -0.07 -3.63
C ASP A 48 9.22 1.32 -3.17
N MET A 49 8.57 2.36 -3.71
CA MET A 49 8.83 3.74 -3.29
C MET A 49 8.43 4.01 -1.84
N LEU A 50 7.41 3.32 -1.34
CA LEU A 50 6.87 3.52 0.00
C LEU A 50 7.50 2.60 1.05
N GLU A 51 8.11 1.48 0.64
CA GLU A 51 8.74 0.51 1.55
C GLU A 51 9.72 1.17 2.55
N PRO A 52 10.64 2.08 2.13
CA PRO A 52 11.61 2.66 3.05
C PRO A 52 10.99 3.56 4.13
N VAL A 53 9.83 4.16 3.84
CA VAL A 53 9.17 5.13 4.71
C VAL A 53 8.08 4.48 5.57
N TYR A 54 7.32 3.55 4.97
CA TYR A 54 6.16 2.93 5.60
C TYR A 54 6.45 1.52 6.14
N GLY A 55 7.51 0.86 5.70
CA GLY A 55 7.89 -0.47 6.16
C GLY A 55 6.76 -1.50 6.00
N PHE A 56 6.07 -1.50 4.84
CA PHE A 56 4.84 -2.28 4.64
C PHE A 56 4.97 -3.76 5.01
N ARG A 57 6.12 -4.39 4.75
CA ARG A 57 6.37 -5.79 5.14
C ARG A 57 6.39 -5.97 6.66
N SER A 58 6.98 -5.05 7.39
CA SER A 58 7.01 -5.06 8.86
C SER A 58 5.64 -4.75 9.44
N LEU A 59 4.90 -3.81 8.83
CA LEU A 59 3.52 -3.51 9.21
C LEU A 59 2.57 -4.68 8.94
N HIS A 60 2.74 -5.37 7.81
CA HIS A 60 2.00 -6.58 7.45
C HIS A 60 2.22 -7.68 8.49
N ARG A 61 3.49 -8.03 8.78
CA ARG A 61 3.84 -9.01 9.83
C ARG A 61 3.34 -8.60 11.21
N PHE A 62 3.29 -7.30 11.50
CA PHE A 62 2.72 -6.81 12.75
C PHE A 62 1.20 -7.08 12.82
N LYS A 63 0.46 -6.88 11.72
CA LYS A 63 -0.98 -7.15 11.65
C LYS A 63 -1.31 -8.64 11.75
N GLU A 64 -0.45 -9.53 11.25
CA GLU A 64 -0.65 -10.99 11.32
C GLU A 64 -0.82 -11.52 12.75
N LYS A 65 -0.25 -10.83 13.75
CA LYS A 65 -0.38 -11.18 15.19
C LYS A 65 -1.82 -11.20 15.69
N PHE A 66 -2.73 -10.54 14.98
CA PHE A 66 -4.16 -10.47 15.31
C PHE A 66 -5.01 -11.47 14.52
N HIS A 67 -4.39 -12.38 13.76
CA HIS A 67 -5.06 -13.35 12.90
C HIS A 67 -6.15 -12.73 12.00
N PRO A 68 -5.82 -11.71 11.19
CA PRO A 68 -6.80 -11.01 10.38
C PRO A 68 -7.33 -11.90 9.26
N ARG A 69 -8.57 -11.65 8.84
CA ARG A 69 -9.09 -12.10 7.56
C ARG A 69 -8.74 -11.04 6.51
N TYR A 70 -8.09 -11.46 5.43
CA TYR A 70 -7.77 -10.58 4.31
C TYR A 70 -9.01 -10.28 3.47
N GLU A 71 -9.13 -9.03 3.04
CA GLU A 71 -10.20 -8.52 2.18
C GLU A 71 -9.60 -7.66 1.09
N SER A 72 -9.94 -7.94 -0.16
CA SER A 72 -9.46 -7.19 -1.32
C SER A 72 -10.18 -5.84 -1.44
N LEU A 73 -9.40 -4.78 -1.62
CA LEU A 73 -9.92 -3.45 -1.94
C LEU A 73 -9.81 -3.22 -3.45
N TYR A 74 -10.90 -2.75 -4.06
CA TYR A 74 -10.97 -2.50 -5.49
C TYR A 74 -11.00 -1.00 -5.78
N LEU A 75 -10.28 -0.59 -6.81
CA LEU A 75 -10.31 0.77 -7.34
C LEU A 75 -11.16 0.78 -8.62
N LEU A 76 -12.30 1.47 -8.56
CA LEU A 76 -13.18 1.66 -9.71
C LEU A 76 -12.80 2.93 -10.46
N TYR A 77 -12.53 2.80 -11.76
CA TYR A 77 -12.21 3.91 -12.66
C TYR A 77 -12.90 3.68 -14.01
N ARG A 78 -13.02 4.72 -14.83
CA ARG A 78 -13.85 4.66 -16.05
C ARG A 78 -13.15 3.93 -17.19
N ASP A 79 -11.91 4.32 -17.45
CA ASP A 79 -11.05 3.78 -18.50
C ASP A 79 -9.57 4.09 -18.21
N GLU A 80 -8.68 3.53 -19.02
CA GLU A 80 -7.22 3.61 -18.83
C GLU A 80 -6.68 5.05 -18.80
N ALA A 81 -7.39 6.04 -19.36
CA ALA A 81 -6.92 7.43 -19.35
C ALA A 81 -6.93 8.03 -17.94
N ASP A 82 -7.75 7.50 -17.02
CA ASP A 82 -7.78 7.92 -15.62
C ASP A 82 -6.53 7.47 -14.84
N LEU A 83 -5.84 6.41 -15.29
CA LEU A 83 -4.77 5.75 -14.54
C LEU A 83 -3.57 6.67 -14.28
N ALA A 84 -3.19 7.49 -15.27
CA ALA A 84 -2.10 8.44 -15.10
C ALA A 84 -2.40 9.47 -14.01
N ARG A 85 -3.64 9.99 -13.99
CA ARG A 85 -4.08 10.97 -12.98
C ARG A 85 -4.22 10.33 -11.60
N ILE A 86 -4.73 9.11 -11.54
CA ILE A 86 -4.84 8.32 -10.31
C ILE A 86 -3.44 8.05 -9.72
N GLY A 87 -2.49 7.59 -10.54
CA GLY A 87 -1.12 7.35 -10.11
C GLY A 87 -0.49 8.60 -9.48
N LEU A 88 -0.61 9.76 -10.13
CA LEU A 88 -0.12 11.03 -9.58
C LEU A 88 -0.82 11.42 -8.27
N ALA A 89 -2.13 11.19 -8.16
CA ALA A 89 -2.89 11.47 -6.94
C ALA A 89 -2.45 10.56 -5.79
N LEU A 90 -2.26 9.26 -6.05
CA LEU A 90 -1.76 8.29 -5.08
C LEU A 90 -0.34 8.66 -4.62
N THR A 91 0.56 8.98 -5.55
CA THR A 91 1.91 9.43 -5.20
C THR A 91 1.86 10.64 -4.27
N ARG A 92 1.05 11.65 -4.57
CA ARG A 92 0.92 12.84 -3.70
C ARG A 92 0.30 12.52 -2.34
N ALA A 93 -0.68 11.61 -2.29
CA ALA A 93 -1.34 11.24 -1.05
C ALA A 93 -0.40 10.48 -0.10
N PHE A 94 0.42 9.57 -0.62
CA PHE A 94 1.33 8.77 0.19
C PHE A 94 2.70 9.43 0.41
N LEU A 95 3.11 10.32 -0.48
CA LEU A 95 4.38 11.03 -0.45
C LEU A 95 4.18 12.55 -0.62
N PRO A 96 3.47 13.21 0.32
CA PRO A 96 3.20 14.65 0.22
C PRO A 96 4.48 15.50 0.18
N ASP A 97 5.54 15.03 0.85
CA ASP A 97 6.82 15.74 1.00
C ASP A 97 7.97 15.14 0.17
N ALA A 98 7.72 14.14 -0.68
CA ALA A 98 8.78 13.59 -1.53
C ALA A 98 9.22 14.65 -2.53
N SER A 99 10.37 15.26 -2.26
CA SER A 99 10.95 16.23 -3.16
C SER A 99 11.23 15.57 -4.51
N LEU A 100 10.97 16.30 -5.61
CA LEU A 100 11.30 15.93 -7.00
C LEU A 100 12.72 15.32 -7.17
N ARG A 101 13.63 15.60 -6.22
CA ARG A 101 15.00 15.08 -6.16
C ARG A 101 15.09 13.57 -5.85
N GLN A 102 14.19 13.01 -5.03
CA GLN A 102 14.14 11.57 -4.75
C GLN A 102 13.58 10.79 -5.95
N LEU A 103 12.58 11.34 -6.63
CA LEU A 103 12.01 10.77 -7.87
C LEU A 103 13.03 10.77 -9.03
N ALA A 104 13.89 11.81 -9.11
CA ALA A 104 14.96 11.89 -10.10
C ALA A 104 16.13 10.92 -9.83
N GLY A 105 16.35 10.53 -8.56
CA GLY A 105 17.36 9.54 -8.17
C GLY A 105 17.07 8.16 -8.75
N SER A 106 15.82 7.70 -8.65
CA SER A 106 15.38 6.39 -9.13
C SER A 106 15.36 6.28 -10.67
N SER A 107 15.33 7.41 -11.39
CA SER A 107 15.43 7.42 -12.87
C SER A 107 16.85 7.11 -13.36
N ARG A 108 17.90 7.39 -12.56
CA ARG A 108 19.29 7.09 -12.94
C ARG A 108 19.68 5.62 -12.76
N GLU A 109 18.99 4.89 -11.88
CA GLU A 109 19.20 3.44 -11.71
C GLU A 109 18.44 2.63 -12.77
N LEU A 110 17.22 3.05 -13.13
CA LEU A 110 16.47 2.40 -14.22
C LEU A 110 17.19 2.47 -15.57
N LEU A 111 17.86 3.58 -15.88
CA LEU A 111 18.65 3.74 -17.12
C LEU A 111 19.98 2.97 -17.09
N ARG A 112 20.44 2.46 -15.94
CA ARG A 112 21.64 1.60 -15.84
C ARG A 112 21.32 0.11 -15.87
N SER A 113 20.11 -0.30 -15.47
CA SER A 113 19.71 -1.73 -15.49
C SER A 113 19.32 -2.27 -16.88
N GLY A 114 19.06 -1.39 -17.86
CA GLY A 114 18.76 -1.77 -19.25
C GLY A 114 19.98 -2.05 -20.14
N ARG A 115 21.19 -2.14 -19.55
CA ARG A 115 22.43 -2.55 -20.24
C ARG A 115 23.18 -3.58 -19.39
N SER A 116 22.65 -4.78 -19.29
CA SER A 116 23.45 -6.00 -19.08
C SER A 116 22.76 -7.20 -19.71
#